data_AF-A0A8J9TIT4-F1
#
_entry.id   AF-A0A8J9TIT4-F1
#
_cell.length_a   1.000
_cell.length_b   1.000
_cell.length_c   1.000
_cell.angle_alpha   90.00
_cell.angle_beta   90.00
_cell.angle_gamma   90.00
#
_symmetry.space_group_name_H-M   'P 1'
#
loop_
_entity.id
_entity.type
_entity.pdbx_description
1 polymer ?
#
loop_
_entity_poly.entity_id
_entity_poly.type
_entity_poly.pdbx_seq_one_letter_code
_entity_poly.pdbx_strand_id
1 'polypeptide(L)'
;NAIDLDQAKIEDLLATPSTDTFSSARDVYEQGSHSKSFAVLTLDPALTVAVPEGTVISGKNEDGSTVSGTALKSYSVGDTTIEIQYSTGNTQATYVDCQVGGNPDPNTSGCFAANGTVTISGSSGSLPYSYDPLVNNDNGRTIQGFSTAAETRFRPSGGGELFPDFQKFFDYYGTLTYADEWVQSAFARRSTSFSKGDADFSKYGDDGIL
;
A
#
# COMPACT_ATOMS: atom_id res chain seq x y z
N ASN A 1 12.40 -1.68 -2.35
CA ASN A 1 11.04 -1.58 -1.75
C ASN A 1 11.21 -0.91 -0.40
N ALA A 2 10.14 -0.45 0.25
CA ALA A 2 10.24 0.28 1.52
C ALA A 2 9.27 -0.25 2.58
N ILE A 3 9.12 -1.57 2.62
CA ILE A 3 8.19 -2.25 3.55
C ILE A 3 8.73 -2.25 4.98
N ASP A 4 10.05 -2.27 5.10
CA ASP A 4 10.79 -2.03 6.32
C ASP A 4 10.46 -0.68 6.96
N LEU A 5 10.16 0.37 6.17
CA LEU A 5 9.68 1.64 6.72
C LEU A 5 8.26 1.56 7.25
N ASP A 6 7.38 0.79 6.61
CA ASP A 6 6.04 0.51 7.14
C ASP A 6 6.14 -0.28 8.46
N GLN A 7 7.04 -1.26 8.55
CA GLN A 7 7.31 -2.00 9.79
C GLN A 7 7.85 -1.07 10.88
N ALA A 8 8.86 -0.24 10.57
CA ALA A 8 9.43 0.70 11.53
C ALA A 8 8.39 1.69 12.07
N LYS A 9 7.46 2.15 11.21
CA LYS A 9 6.36 3.03 11.62
C LYS A 9 5.38 2.31 12.57
N ILE A 10 5.05 1.05 12.30
CA ILE A 10 4.23 0.24 13.22
C ILE A 10 4.92 0.08 14.58
N GLU A 11 6.22 -0.25 14.59
CA GLU A 11 7.01 -0.39 15.82
C GLU A 11 7.05 0.91 16.63
N ASP A 12 7.21 2.06 15.97
CA ASP A 12 7.19 3.39 16.59
C ASP A 12 5.82 3.71 17.21
N LEU A 13 4.74 3.48 16.47
CA LEU A 13 3.36 3.69 16.98
C LEU A 13 3.07 2.80 18.20
N LEU A 14 3.51 1.54 18.17
CA LEU A 14 3.29 0.58 19.25
C LEU A 14 4.27 0.74 20.43
N ALA A 15 5.32 1.57 20.31
CA ALA A 15 6.26 1.82 21.41
C ALA A 15 5.62 2.58 22.58
N THR A 16 4.58 3.38 22.31
CA THR A 16 3.74 4.03 23.34
C THR A 16 2.27 3.68 23.08
N PRO A 17 1.81 2.51 23.55
CA PRO A 17 0.53 1.97 23.14
C PRO A 17 -0.65 2.76 23.72
N SER A 18 -1.63 3.02 22.85
CA SER A 18 -2.91 3.64 23.12
C SER A 18 -3.93 3.17 22.08
N THR A 19 -5.22 3.38 22.31
CA THR A 19 -6.24 3.02 21.30
C THR A 19 -5.98 3.69 19.95
N ASP A 20 -5.56 4.95 19.95
CA ASP A 20 -5.27 5.70 18.73
C ASP A 20 -4.04 5.15 18.01
N THR A 21 -2.95 4.87 18.73
CA THR A 21 -1.73 4.32 18.12
C THR A 21 -1.92 2.90 17.63
N PHE A 22 -2.79 2.09 18.26
CA PHE A 22 -3.20 0.78 17.73
C PHE A 22 -3.99 0.91 16.43
N SER A 23 -4.93 1.86 16.35
CA SER A 23 -5.68 2.11 15.11
C SER A 23 -4.74 2.54 13.99
N SER A 24 -3.87 3.51 14.25
CA SER A 24 -2.89 3.98 13.26
C SER A 24 -1.92 2.88 12.83
N ALA A 25 -1.45 2.04 13.76
CA ALA A 25 -0.58 0.91 13.43
C ALA A 25 -1.29 -0.11 12.53
N ARG A 26 -2.58 -0.36 12.78
CA ARG A 26 -3.40 -1.20 11.90
C ARG A 26 -3.55 -0.57 10.52
N ASP A 27 -3.81 0.73 10.45
CA ASP A 27 -3.95 1.44 9.17
C ASP A 27 -2.65 1.33 8.34
N VAL A 28 -1.48 1.51 8.95
CA VAL A 28 -0.18 1.29 8.27
C VAL A 28 0.02 -0.17 7.85
N TYR A 29 -0.42 -1.14 8.67
CA TYR A 29 -0.31 -2.57 8.33
C TYR A 29 -1.15 -2.93 7.10
N GLU A 30 -2.39 -2.45 7.05
CA GLU A 30 -3.40 -2.76 6.03
C GLU A 30 -3.18 -1.98 4.75
N GLN A 31 -2.96 -0.67 4.89
CA GLN A 31 -2.95 0.31 3.79
C GLN A 31 -1.53 0.74 3.40
N GLY A 32 -0.50 0.43 4.20
CA GLY A 32 0.88 0.85 3.92
C GLY A 32 1.08 2.37 3.99
N SER A 33 2.32 2.82 3.78
CA SER A 33 2.64 4.25 3.71
C SER A 33 3.78 4.55 2.73
N HIS A 34 4.75 3.63 2.58
CA HIS A 34 6.00 3.93 1.87
C HIS A 34 6.22 3.10 0.60
N SER A 35 5.66 1.89 0.53
CA SER A 35 6.00 0.96 -0.54
C SER A 35 5.02 1.04 -1.70
N LYS A 36 5.54 1.34 -2.90
CA LYS A 36 4.75 1.39 -4.14
C LYS A 36 3.58 2.38 -4.04
N SER A 37 3.83 3.57 -3.47
CA SER A 37 2.83 4.65 -3.40
C SER A 37 2.37 5.07 -4.79
N PHE A 38 1.08 5.32 -4.96
CA PHE A 38 0.48 5.75 -6.21
C PHE A 38 -0.70 6.69 -5.99
N ALA A 39 -0.92 7.59 -6.95
CA ALA A 39 -2.08 8.49 -6.98
C ALA A 39 -3.20 7.89 -7.84
N VAL A 40 -4.44 8.05 -7.42
CA VAL A 40 -5.65 7.77 -8.23
C VAL A 40 -6.21 9.10 -8.73
N LEU A 41 -5.87 9.47 -9.95
CA LEU A 41 -6.29 10.75 -10.54
C LEU A 41 -7.57 10.57 -11.36
N THR A 42 -8.48 11.54 -11.25
CA THR A 42 -9.65 11.66 -12.14
C THR A 42 -9.36 12.69 -13.23
N LEU A 43 -9.41 12.27 -14.49
CA LEU A 43 -9.16 13.06 -15.68
C LEU A 43 -10.44 13.67 -16.22
N ASP A 44 -10.36 14.92 -16.67
CA ASP A 44 -11.42 15.58 -17.44
C ASP A 44 -10.78 16.52 -18.48
N PRO A 45 -10.81 16.20 -19.79
CA PRO A 45 -11.53 15.08 -20.42
C PRO A 45 -10.84 13.71 -20.26
N ALA A 46 -11.55 12.64 -20.64
CA ALA A 46 -11.05 11.27 -20.67
C ALA A 46 -9.84 11.06 -21.61
N LEU A 47 -9.12 9.95 -21.43
CA LEU A 47 -7.99 9.58 -22.28
C LEU A 47 -8.38 9.49 -23.76
N THR A 48 -7.62 10.15 -24.64
CA THR A 48 -7.80 10.08 -26.09
C THR A 48 -6.92 9.02 -26.75
N VAL A 49 -5.95 8.48 -26.03
CA VAL A 49 -5.03 7.42 -26.47
C VAL A 49 -4.90 6.37 -25.38
N ALA A 50 -4.66 5.12 -25.76
CA ALA A 50 -4.35 4.07 -24.81
C ALA A 50 -3.00 4.34 -24.12
N VAL A 51 -2.90 3.99 -22.85
CA VAL A 51 -1.71 4.23 -22.01
C VAL A 51 -1.24 2.89 -21.47
N PRO A 52 -0.16 2.30 -22.01
CA PRO A 52 0.39 1.06 -21.48
C PRO A 52 0.89 1.19 -20.04
N GLU A 53 0.90 0.08 -19.31
CA GLU A 53 1.60 -0.01 -18.01
C GLU A 53 3.07 0.43 -18.14
N GLY A 54 3.56 1.15 -17.14
CA GLY A 54 4.92 1.68 -17.11
C GLY A 54 5.12 2.96 -17.91
N THR A 55 4.10 3.45 -18.63
CA THR A 55 4.19 4.74 -19.35
C THR A 55 4.48 5.88 -18.38
N VAL A 56 5.50 6.69 -18.67
CA VAL A 56 5.88 7.83 -17.82
C VAL A 56 4.80 8.90 -17.88
N ILE A 57 4.39 9.38 -16.71
CA ILE A 57 3.43 10.46 -16.52
C ILE A 57 4.04 11.48 -15.58
N SER A 58 4.02 12.75 -15.98
CA SER A 58 4.60 13.85 -15.20
C SER A 58 3.59 14.98 -15.00
N GLY A 59 3.70 15.66 -13.87
CA GLY A 59 2.85 16.77 -13.46
C GLY A 59 3.59 17.63 -12.45
N LYS A 60 2.85 18.37 -11.63
CA LYS A 60 3.39 19.25 -10.60
C LYS A 60 2.81 18.92 -9.23
N ASN A 61 3.60 19.15 -8.17
CA ASN A 61 3.09 19.24 -6.80
C ASN A 61 2.58 20.66 -6.51
N GLU A 62 2.06 20.89 -5.30
CA GLU A 62 1.55 22.20 -4.85
C GLU A 62 2.61 23.32 -4.94
N ASP A 63 3.89 23.00 -4.74
CA ASP A 63 5.00 23.95 -4.84
C ASP A 63 5.44 24.24 -6.29
N GLY A 64 4.79 23.64 -7.29
CA GLY A 64 5.16 23.78 -8.70
C GLY A 64 6.41 22.99 -9.13
N SER A 65 6.96 22.17 -8.24
CA SER A 65 8.04 21.23 -8.54
C SER A 65 7.51 20.07 -9.38
N THR A 66 8.36 19.54 -10.26
CA THR A 66 7.96 18.42 -11.14
C THR A 66 7.83 17.14 -10.35
N VAL A 67 6.68 16.48 -10.48
CA VAL A 67 6.41 15.13 -9.97
C VAL A 67 6.31 14.20 -11.16
N SER A 68 6.97 13.05 -11.06
CA SER A 68 6.96 12.03 -12.12
C SER A 68 6.63 10.67 -11.55
N GLY A 69 5.88 9.89 -12.32
CA GLY A 69 5.56 8.52 -12.03
C GLY A 69 5.33 7.72 -13.30
N THR A 70 4.80 6.52 -13.13
CA THR A 70 4.46 5.63 -14.24
C THR A 70 3.04 5.11 -14.09
N ALA A 71 2.33 4.93 -15.21
CA ALA A 71 1.05 4.24 -15.23
C ALA A 71 1.17 2.88 -14.54
N LEU A 72 0.40 2.67 -13.48
CA LEU A 72 0.50 1.48 -12.63
C LEU A 72 0.01 0.20 -13.33
N LYS A 73 -0.88 0.35 -14.32
CA LYS A 73 -1.41 -0.68 -15.20
C LYS A 73 -1.73 -0.05 -16.56
N SER A 74 -2.24 -0.85 -17.50
CA SER A 74 -2.66 -0.36 -18.81
C SER A 74 -4.07 0.26 -18.76
N TYR A 75 -4.26 1.36 -19.48
CA TYR A 75 -5.53 2.09 -19.63
C TYR A 75 -5.94 2.22 -21.09
N SER A 76 -7.25 2.24 -21.32
CA SER A 76 -7.87 2.34 -22.64
C SER A 76 -8.32 3.76 -22.96
N VAL A 77 -8.55 4.01 -24.25
CA VAL A 77 -9.23 5.24 -24.69
C VAL A 77 -10.59 5.35 -24.01
N GLY A 78 -10.93 6.52 -23.47
CA GLY A 78 -12.16 6.77 -22.76
C GLY A 78 -12.09 6.58 -21.24
N ASP A 79 -11.00 6.02 -20.70
CA ASP A 79 -10.82 5.94 -19.25
C ASP A 79 -10.66 7.36 -18.65
N THR A 80 -11.36 7.60 -17.55
CA THR A 80 -11.34 8.87 -16.79
C THR A 80 -10.56 8.74 -15.49
N THR A 81 -10.08 7.55 -15.13
CA THR A 81 -9.36 7.32 -13.89
C THR A 81 -8.05 6.60 -14.19
N ILE A 82 -6.94 7.15 -13.69
CA ILE A 82 -5.62 6.56 -13.86
C ILE A 82 -4.89 6.48 -12.51
N GLU A 83 -4.25 5.35 -12.28
CA GLU A 83 -3.33 5.12 -11.16
C GLU A 83 -1.89 5.37 -11.63
N ILE A 84 -1.20 6.30 -10.96
CA ILE A 84 0.17 6.68 -11.26
C ILE A 84 1.06 6.31 -10.09
N GLN A 85 1.93 5.32 -10.27
CA GLN A 85 2.94 4.98 -9.29
C GLN A 85 4.02 6.06 -9.25
N TYR A 86 4.26 6.66 -8.09
CA TYR A 86 5.31 7.67 -7.92
C TYR A 86 6.70 7.05 -8.16
N SER A 87 7.59 7.85 -8.75
CA SER A 87 9.00 7.48 -8.87
C SER A 87 9.64 7.38 -7.50
N THR A 88 10.47 6.36 -7.29
CA THR A 88 11.16 6.15 -6.02
C THR A 88 12.65 6.46 -6.13
N GLY A 89 13.24 7.04 -5.09
CA GLY A 89 14.68 7.25 -4.96
C GLY A 89 15.43 6.02 -4.45
N ASN A 90 16.76 6.15 -4.34
CA ASN A 90 17.63 5.14 -3.71
C ASN A 90 17.91 5.43 -2.22
N THR A 91 17.55 6.61 -1.73
CA THR A 91 17.68 7.00 -0.33
C THR A 91 16.46 6.51 0.43
N GLN A 92 16.65 5.70 1.46
CA GLN A 92 15.55 5.10 2.21
C GLN A 92 14.63 6.17 2.84
N ALA A 93 15.21 7.21 3.47
CA ALA A 93 14.46 8.28 4.13
C ALA A 93 13.57 9.12 3.19
N THR A 94 13.92 9.20 1.91
CA THR A 94 13.17 9.91 0.85
C THR A 94 12.85 8.94 -0.28
N TYR A 95 12.58 7.68 0.07
CA TYR A 95 12.36 6.63 -0.93
C TYR A 95 11.17 7.00 -1.82
N VAL A 96 10.15 7.60 -1.22
CA VAL A 96 9.05 8.28 -1.89
C VAL A 96 8.67 9.50 -1.04
N ASP A 97 8.45 10.65 -1.68
CA ASP A 97 8.11 11.90 -0.97
C ASP A 97 6.60 12.12 -0.84
N CYS A 98 5.79 11.18 -1.36
CA CYS A 98 4.34 11.08 -1.17
C CYS A 98 4.03 9.85 -0.30
N GLN A 99 3.71 10.09 0.98
CA GLN A 99 3.51 9.06 2.02
C GLN A 99 2.17 9.32 2.71
N VAL A 100 1.10 8.77 2.15
CA VAL A 100 -0.28 8.99 2.60
C VAL A 100 -0.82 7.65 3.09
N GLY A 101 -1.65 6.92 2.34
CA GLY A 101 -2.13 5.58 2.74
C GLY A 101 -2.61 5.55 4.19
N GLY A 102 -2.12 4.59 4.97
CA GLY A 102 -2.40 4.45 6.40
C GLY A 102 -1.52 5.30 7.33
N ASN A 103 -0.74 6.25 6.81
CA ASN A 103 0.15 7.08 7.62
C ASN A 103 -0.64 8.07 8.50
N PRO A 104 -0.51 8.03 9.83
CA PRO A 104 -1.19 8.99 10.71
C PRO A 104 -0.66 10.42 10.57
N ASP A 105 0.55 10.59 10.01
CA ASP A 105 1.17 11.88 9.72
C ASP A 105 1.49 12.00 8.22
N PRO A 106 0.48 12.20 7.35
CA PRO A 106 0.68 12.18 5.90
C PRO A 106 1.70 13.21 5.41
N ASN A 107 2.60 12.78 4.52
CA ASN A 107 3.51 13.66 3.80
C ASN A 107 3.07 13.79 2.34
N THR A 108 2.58 14.98 1.97
CA THR A 108 2.11 15.27 0.62
C THR A 108 3.11 16.01 -0.26
N SER A 109 4.33 16.27 0.23
CA SER A 109 5.32 17.14 -0.43
C SER A 109 5.69 16.65 -1.83
N GLY A 110 5.77 15.32 -2.02
CA GLY A 110 6.05 14.68 -3.30
C GLY A 110 4.82 14.23 -4.08
N CYS A 111 3.60 14.49 -3.57
CA CYS A 111 2.38 14.10 -4.27
C CYS A 111 2.06 15.07 -5.40
N PHE A 112 1.23 14.64 -6.35
CA PHE A 112 0.62 15.55 -7.33
C PHE A 112 -0.23 16.62 -6.62
N ALA A 113 -0.30 17.84 -7.17
CA ALA A 113 -1.20 18.89 -6.67
C ALA A 113 -2.67 18.44 -6.77
N ALA A 114 -3.55 18.90 -5.88
CA ALA A 114 -4.95 18.43 -5.83
C ALA A 114 -5.70 18.61 -7.17
N ASN A 115 -5.28 19.60 -7.94
CA ASN A 115 -5.70 19.82 -9.31
C ASN A 115 -4.51 20.28 -10.16
N GLY A 116 -4.59 20.03 -11.47
CA GLY A 116 -3.56 20.49 -12.38
C GLY A 116 -3.65 19.77 -13.72
N THR A 117 -2.51 19.65 -14.39
CA THR A 117 -2.42 18.89 -15.63
C THR A 117 -1.29 17.88 -15.56
N VAL A 118 -1.49 16.70 -16.14
CA VAL A 118 -0.45 15.69 -16.36
C VAL A 118 -0.10 15.58 -17.83
N THR A 119 1.17 15.33 -18.12
CA THR A 119 1.67 15.02 -19.45
C THR A 119 1.97 13.52 -19.49
N ILE A 120 1.38 12.83 -20.46
CA ILE A 120 1.56 11.39 -20.67
C ILE A 120 2.57 11.19 -21.80
N SER A 121 3.66 10.47 -21.53
CA SER A 121 4.69 10.21 -22.53
C SER A 121 4.10 9.53 -23.76
N GLY A 122 4.42 10.05 -24.95
CA GLY A 122 3.86 9.57 -26.22
C GLY A 122 2.48 10.14 -26.59
N SER A 123 1.87 10.97 -25.73
CA SER A 123 0.64 11.71 -26.02
C SER A 123 0.95 13.17 -26.38
N SER A 124 0.14 13.77 -27.25
CA SER A 124 0.23 15.21 -27.54
C SER A 124 -0.63 16.00 -26.56
N GLY A 125 0.01 16.83 -25.72
CA GLY A 125 -0.66 17.76 -24.81
C GLY A 125 -0.62 17.34 -23.34
N SER A 126 -1.26 18.15 -22.49
CA SER A 126 -1.43 17.88 -21.07
C SER A 126 -2.92 17.71 -20.75
N LEU A 127 -3.25 16.74 -19.90
CA LEU A 127 -4.62 16.40 -19.51
C LEU A 127 -4.91 16.97 -18.13
N PRO A 128 -6.00 17.72 -17.95
CA PRO A 128 -6.44 18.18 -16.64
C PRO A 128 -6.83 16.99 -15.76
N TYR A 129 -6.61 17.14 -14.46
CA TYR A 129 -7.05 16.17 -13.47
C TYR A 129 -7.46 16.85 -12.17
N SER A 130 -8.19 16.09 -11.34
CA SER A 130 -8.45 16.41 -9.95
C SER A 130 -8.41 15.14 -9.09
N TYR A 131 -8.00 15.30 -7.83
CA TYR A 131 -8.07 14.27 -6.80
C TYR A 131 -7.86 14.91 -5.41
N ASP A 132 -8.10 14.16 -4.33
CA ASP A 132 -7.75 14.55 -2.97
C ASP A 132 -6.41 13.89 -2.57
N PRO A 133 -5.31 14.65 -2.39
CA PRO A 133 -4.02 14.08 -2.03
C PRO A 133 -4.01 13.29 -0.71
N LEU A 134 -4.94 13.52 0.22
CA LEU A 134 -5.01 12.81 1.49
C LEU A 134 -5.84 11.52 1.43
N VAL A 135 -6.65 11.36 0.39
CA VAL A 135 -7.60 10.22 0.26
C VAL A 135 -7.28 9.35 -0.95
N ASN A 136 -6.78 9.93 -2.02
CA ASN A 136 -6.56 9.28 -3.30
C ASN A 136 -5.08 8.97 -3.56
N ASN A 137 -4.27 8.86 -2.51
CA ASN A 137 -2.92 8.30 -2.55
C ASN A 137 -2.88 7.02 -1.70
N ASP A 138 -2.53 5.91 -2.34
CA ASP A 138 -2.57 4.56 -1.76
C ASP A 138 -1.26 3.82 -2.06
N ASN A 139 -1.05 2.63 -1.49
CA ASN A 139 0.19 1.87 -1.56
C ASN A 139 -0.05 0.48 -2.16
N GLY A 140 0.57 0.22 -3.30
CA GLY A 140 0.39 -1.07 -4.00
C GLY A 140 1.11 -2.25 -3.35
N ARG A 141 1.78 -2.05 -2.21
CA ARG A 141 2.38 -3.10 -1.38
C ARG A 141 2.21 -2.74 0.09
N THR A 142 1.60 -3.65 0.84
CA THR A 142 1.39 -3.52 2.28
C THR A 142 1.90 -4.78 2.98
N ILE A 143 2.14 -4.70 4.29
CA ILE A 143 2.57 -5.88 5.07
C ILE A 143 1.45 -6.92 5.06
N GLN A 144 0.20 -6.48 5.26
CA GLN A 144 -0.98 -7.34 5.11
C GLN A 144 -1.02 -8.02 3.74
N GLY A 145 -0.80 -7.25 2.67
CA GLY A 145 -0.84 -7.73 1.29
C GLY A 145 0.13 -8.86 0.98
N PHE A 146 1.25 -8.98 1.72
CA PHE A 146 2.15 -10.13 1.57
C PHE A 146 1.58 -11.42 2.15
N SER A 147 0.86 -11.33 3.27
CA SER A 147 0.22 -12.48 3.90
C SER A 147 -1.03 -12.91 3.12
N THR A 148 -1.88 -11.96 2.72
CA THR A 148 -3.12 -12.28 1.99
C THR A 148 -2.86 -12.81 0.57
N ALA A 149 -1.75 -12.42 -0.05
CA ALA A 149 -1.31 -12.96 -1.35
C ALA A 149 -0.46 -14.24 -1.23
N ALA A 150 -0.36 -14.86 -0.06
CA ALA A 150 0.55 -15.98 0.18
C ALA A 150 0.28 -17.17 -0.76
N GLU A 151 -0.98 -17.50 -1.04
CA GLU A 151 -1.30 -18.60 -1.96
C GLU A 151 -0.65 -18.41 -3.33
N THR A 152 -0.90 -17.26 -3.96
CA THR A 152 -0.37 -16.94 -5.30
C THR A 152 1.15 -16.86 -5.32
N ARG A 153 1.78 -16.52 -4.18
CA ARG A 153 3.24 -16.34 -4.08
C ARG A 153 3.99 -17.62 -3.72
N PHE A 154 3.36 -18.51 -2.96
CA PHE A 154 4.00 -19.73 -2.47
C PHE A 154 3.51 -20.99 -3.19
N ARG A 155 2.56 -20.87 -4.12
CA ARG A 155 2.21 -21.96 -5.04
C ARG A 155 2.99 -21.82 -6.36
N PRO A 156 3.59 -22.92 -6.88
CA PRO A 156 4.24 -22.90 -8.19
C PRO A 156 3.32 -22.43 -9.31
N SER A 157 3.91 -21.79 -10.32
CA SER A 157 3.20 -21.43 -11.55
C SER A 157 2.74 -22.71 -12.27
N GLY A 158 1.44 -22.79 -12.58
CA GLY A 158 0.81 -24.00 -13.13
C GLY A 158 0.09 -24.87 -12.10
N GLY A 159 0.10 -24.48 -10.82
CA GLY A 159 -0.55 -25.23 -9.74
C GLY A 159 0.38 -26.26 -9.10
N GLY A 160 -0.15 -27.05 -8.16
CA GLY A 160 0.61 -28.02 -7.36
C GLY A 160 0.67 -27.65 -5.88
N GLU A 161 1.46 -28.40 -5.11
CA GLU A 161 1.68 -28.18 -3.67
C GLU A 161 2.36 -26.83 -3.39
N LEU A 162 2.19 -26.31 -2.19
CA LEU A 162 2.89 -25.09 -1.77
C LEU A 162 4.39 -25.37 -1.64
N PHE A 163 5.22 -24.32 -1.69
CA PHE A 163 6.64 -24.47 -1.44
C PHE A 163 6.88 -25.11 -0.06
N PRO A 164 7.88 -26.02 0.06
CA PRO A 164 7.99 -26.91 1.21
C PRO A 164 8.00 -26.22 2.58
N ASP A 165 8.60 -25.05 2.69
CA ASP A 165 8.63 -24.30 3.96
C ASP A 165 7.29 -23.67 4.29
N PHE A 166 6.59 -23.13 3.29
CA PHE A 166 5.26 -22.55 3.49
C PHE A 166 4.21 -23.64 3.79
N GLN A 167 4.34 -24.81 3.15
CA GLN A 167 3.49 -25.97 3.41
C GLN A 167 3.48 -26.35 4.90
N LYS A 168 4.63 -26.31 5.59
CA LYS A 168 4.71 -26.61 7.04
C LYS A 168 3.85 -25.67 7.88
N PHE A 169 3.80 -24.38 7.55
CA PHE A 169 2.97 -23.41 8.26
C PHE A 169 1.49 -23.63 7.96
N PHE A 170 1.14 -23.91 6.71
CA PHE A 170 -0.22 -24.27 6.34
C PHE A 170 -0.68 -25.56 7.05
N ASP A 171 0.14 -26.60 7.10
CA ASP A 171 -0.18 -27.86 7.78
C ASP A 171 -0.35 -27.67 9.31
N TYR A 172 0.33 -26.67 9.89
CA TYR A 172 0.22 -26.35 11.31
C TYR A 172 -1.01 -25.50 11.61
N TYR A 173 -1.12 -24.32 10.99
CA TYR A 173 -2.18 -23.35 11.27
C TYR A 173 -3.50 -23.65 10.56
N GLY A 174 -3.47 -24.41 9.46
CA GLY A 174 -4.65 -24.78 8.67
C GLY A 174 -5.14 -23.71 7.69
N THR A 175 -4.43 -22.60 7.54
CA THR A 175 -4.82 -21.46 6.72
C THR A 175 -3.62 -20.83 6.03
N LEU A 176 -3.81 -20.36 4.80
CA LEU A 176 -2.76 -19.71 4.00
C LEU A 176 -2.50 -18.27 4.46
N THR A 177 -3.41 -17.69 5.24
CA THR A 177 -3.33 -16.31 5.73
C THR A 177 -2.97 -16.23 7.21
N TYR A 178 -2.37 -17.29 7.77
CA TYR A 178 -2.12 -17.41 9.21
C TYR A 178 -1.44 -16.17 9.82
N ALA A 179 -0.47 -15.58 9.10
CA ALA A 179 0.26 -14.41 9.58
C ALA A 179 -0.62 -13.16 9.69
N ASP A 180 -1.54 -12.94 8.75
CA ASP A 180 -2.53 -11.85 8.79
C ASP A 180 -3.57 -12.12 9.88
N GLU A 181 -4.04 -13.35 10.01
CA GLU A 181 -4.98 -13.73 11.06
C GLU A 181 -4.40 -13.50 12.47
N TRP A 182 -3.10 -13.76 12.68
CA TRP A 182 -2.41 -13.43 13.92
C TRP A 182 -2.45 -11.92 14.21
N VAL A 183 -2.01 -11.10 13.25
CA VAL A 183 -1.91 -9.64 13.41
C VAL A 183 -3.29 -9.01 13.58
N GLN A 184 -4.26 -9.40 12.75
CA GLN A 184 -5.64 -8.92 12.81
C GLN A 184 -6.35 -9.32 14.10
N SER A 185 -6.11 -10.54 14.60
CA SER A 185 -6.67 -10.97 15.88
C SER A 185 -6.08 -10.17 17.05
N ALA A 186 -4.79 -9.81 16.97
CA ALA A 186 -4.14 -8.95 17.95
C ALA A 186 -4.74 -7.53 17.95
N PHE A 187 -4.84 -6.88 16.78
CA PHE A 187 -5.47 -5.56 16.67
C PHE A 187 -6.94 -5.56 17.12
N ALA A 188 -7.68 -6.62 16.84
CA ALA A 188 -9.09 -6.75 17.21
C ALA A 188 -9.32 -7.29 18.63
N ARG A 189 -8.24 -7.55 19.41
CA ARG A 189 -8.29 -8.14 20.77
C ARG A 189 -9.20 -9.37 20.87
N ARG A 190 -9.06 -10.29 19.93
CA ARG A 190 -9.85 -11.52 19.86
C ARG A 190 -8.95 -12.74 19.78
N SER A 191 -9.53 -13.91 19.97
CA SER A 191 -8.82 -15.16 19.73
C SER A 191 -8.67 -15.44 18.23
N THR A 192 -7.60 -16.15 17.88
CA THR A 192 -7.45 -16.80 16.57
C THR A 192 -8.32 -18.05 16.50
N SER A 193 -8.42 -18.68 15.32
CA SER A 193 -9.18 -19.92 15.12
C SER A 193 -8.45 -20.86 14.15
N PHE A 194 -7.22 -21.20 14.49
CA PHE A 194 -6.35 -22.07 13.72
C PHE A 194 -6.58 -23.55 14.01
N SER A 195 -6.13 -24.42 13.10
CA SER A 195 -6.07 -25.86 13.34
C SER A 195 -5.16 -26.21 14.52
N LYS A 196 -4.05 -25.46 14.67
CA LYS A 196 -3.11 -25.54 15.81
C LYS A 196 -2.53 -24.16 16.08
N GLY A 197 -2.13 -23.94 17.34
CA GLY A 197 -1.40 -22.73 17.74
C GLY A 197 -2.30 -21.52 17.97
N ASP A 198 -3.51 -21.72 18.49
CA ASP A 198 -4.38 -20.61 18.83
C ASP A 198 -3.79 -19.71 19.92
N ALA A 199 -4.05 -18.42 19.78
CA ALA A 199 -3.84 -17.42 20.82
C ALA A 199 -5.12 -16.67 21.12
N ASP A 200 -5.20 -16.17 22.35
CA ASP A 200 -6.29 -15.34 22.81
C ASP A 200 -5.79 -13.95 23.20
N PHE A 201 -5.94 -13.01 22.28
CA PHE A 201 -5.51 -11.62 22.49
C PHE A 201 -6.46 -10.81 23.37
N SER A 202 -7.66 -11.32 23.66
CA SER A 202 -8.60 -10.63 24.56
C SER A 202 -8.09 -10.56 26.01
N LYS A 203 -7.06 -11.34 26.34
CA LYS A 203 -6.44 -11.41 27.66
C LYS A 203 -5.42 -10.31 27.93
N TYR A 204 -5.03 -9.52 26.94
CA TYR A 204 -3.96 -8.54 27.07
C TYR A 204 -4.51 -7.11 26.97
N GLY A 205 -3.98 -6.23 27.84
CA GLY A 205 -4.17 -4.78 27.74
C GLY A 205 -3.37 -4.15 26.62
N ASP A 206 -3.53 -2.83 26.41
CA ASP A 206 -2.76 -2.07 25.42
C ASP A 206 -1.24 -2.11 25.67
N ASP A 207 -0.84 -2.23 26.94
CA ASP A 207 0.55 -2.38 27.36
C ASP A 207 1.12 -3.80 27.15
N GLY A 208 0.32 -4.72 26.62
CA GLY A 208 0.71 -6.11 26.39
C GLY A 208 0.82 -6.95 27.66
N ILE A 209 0.28 -6.47 28.78
CA ILE A 209 0.30 -7.16 30.08
C ILE A 209 -1.09 -7.79 30.35
N LEU A 210 -1.08 -8.93 31.04
CA LEU A 210 -2.26 -9.69 31.49
C LEU A 210 -2.98 -9.01 32.67
#